data_AF-A0A6N2JPU1-F1
#
_entry.id   AF-A0A6N2JPU1-F1
#
_cell.length_a   1.000
_cell.length_b   1.000
_cell.length_c   1.000
_cell.angle_alpha   90.00
_cell.angle_beta   90.00
_cell.angle_gamma   90.00
#
_symmetry.space_group_name_H-M   'P 1'
#
loop_
_entity.id
_entity.type
_entity.pdbx_description
1 polymer ?
#
loop_
_entity_poly.entity_id
_entity_poly.type
_entity_poly.pdbx_seq_one_letter_code
_entity_poly.pdbx_strand_id
1 'polypeptide(L)'
;MGILNSMFAKWKTPQQGMGNDPNVQTIQTSSPAQTPSSPQPNSAMQRYTELEAELTRSHQPLQTKTIDNPQKSGGFKEFGQRLIWIGVLVGIPVGIIYVVNLPYPMIRQPVAKVAPLLLLPSNMAIDTNFKQGQSSVEQARQLIEVPTSPADLDRGEIKLKEGKTALDAIPLWYIADWADYSRGYYGWGYDWRFTPAGLQAARIKAGQLEAKVFQEKNAQIALTGAEQEITMAKTVFQQAAKPTDKKIAIQNWQAAIDRLAQIPPQTMAGRRAQQLIGTSTRDLKEVGGLAAGNEQSLSLISAAEGFAKKAAESGRNPPHPSARWAEIATMWQEAIKRLESIPASDVQGYAEAQRQLAEYRSSLSEVRVRLQNEQEAVRALDQANRNLATLWASLPKDGKELNRNQAIGNFSAVNNELEKIKNGTTVYLQAKKVQLEVQDQLRLLQQAK
;
A
#
# COMPACT_ATOMS: atom_id res chain seq x y z
N MET A 1 -6.26 -51.72 -78.65
CA MET A 1 -4.79 -51.84 -78.54
C MET A 1 -4.14 -50.48 -78.78
N GLY A 2 -4.13 -49.56 -77.80
CA GLY A 2 -3.52 -48.24 -78.04
C GLY A 2 -3.57 -47.16 -76.95
N ILE A 3 -3.89 -47.48 -75.67
CA ILE A 3 -4.12 -46.43 -74.64
C ILE A 3 -3.13 -46.52 -73.46
N LEU A 4 -2.28 -47.54 -73.37
CA LEU A 4 -1.42 -47.76 -72.19
C LEU A 4 -0.09 -46.99 -72.17
N ASN A 5 0.31 -46.32 -73.26
CA ASN A 5 1.67 -45.77 -73.38
C ASN A 5 1.86 -44.31 -72.92
N SER A 6 0.82 -43.55 -72.57
CA SER A 6 0.93 -42.08 -72.42
C SER A 6 1.13 -41.55 -70.99
N MET A 7 1.10 -42.37 -69.94
CA MET A 7 1.03 -41.88 -68.55
C MET A 7 2.34 -41.91 -67.74
N PHE A 8 3.46 -42.40 -68.29
CA PHE A 8 4.72 -42.55 -67.52
C PHE A 8 5.56 -41.27 -67.34
N ALA A 9 5.20 -40.13 -67.95
CA ALA A 9 6.16 -39.04 -68.18
C ALA A 9 6.11 -37.83 -67.20
N LYS A 10 5.22 -37.79 -66.18
CA LYS A 10 4.86 -36.51 -65.53
C LYS A 10 5.35 -36.19 -64.11
N TRP A 11 6.32 -36.92 -63.55
CA TRP A 11 6.82 -36.67 -62.19
C TRP A 11 8.29 -36.20 -62.16
N LYS A 12 8.53 -34.88 -62.07
CA LYS A 12 9.77 -34.25 -61.52
C LYS A 12 9.55 -32.76 -61.16
N THR A 13 9.97 -32.40 -59.94
CA THR A 13 10.02 -31.10 -59.18
C THR A 13 10.96 -30.03 -59.81
N PRO A 14 11.29 -28.80 -59.25
CA PRO A 14 11.24 -28.27 -57.85
C PRO A 14 11.07 -26.70 -57.60
N GLN A 15 11.08 -26.27 -56.30
CA GLN A 15 11.78 -25.12 -55.60
C GLN A 15 11.70 -23.64 -56.10
N GLN A 16 11.98 -22.52 -55.38
CA GLN A 16 12.24 -22.01 -54.00
C GLN A 16 12.54 -20.48 -54.15
N GLY A 17 12.53 -19.66 -53.08
CA GLY A 17 13.24 -18.36 -53.02
C GLY A 17 12.55 -17.29 -52.15
N MET A 18 13.14 -16.90 -50.99
CA MET A 18 13.89 -15.65 -50.69
C MET A 18 13.03 -14.36 -50.78
N GLY A 19 13.04 -13.37 -49.90
CA GLY A 19 13.90 -12.87 -48.81
C GLY A 19 13.70 -11.32 -48.78
N ASN A 20 13.89 -10.62 -47.63
CA ASN A 20 14.35 -9.21 -47.53
C ASN A 20 14.19 -8.61 -46.11
N ASP A 21 15.27 -7.99 -45.62
CA ASP A 21 15.29 -6.89 -44.63
C ASP A 21 15.09 -5.53 -45.34
N PRO A 22 14.76 -4.40 -44.66
CA PRO A 22 15.83 -3.51 -44.14
C PRO A 22 15.49 -2.64 -42.89
N ASN A 23 16.55 -2.38 -42.10
CA ASN A 23 17.03 -1.11 -41.49
C ASN A 23 16.08 0.09 -41.22
N VAL A 24 16.07 0.62 -39.97
CA VAL A 24 15.75 2.05 -39.67
C VAL A 24 16.61 2.59 -38.52
N GLN A 25 17.01 3.84 -38.72
CA GLN A 25 17.87 4.74 -37.93
C GLN A 25 17.31 5.23 -36.59
N THR A 26 18.27 5.54 -35.72
CA THR A 26 18.25 6.34 -34.50
C THR A 26 17.83 7.81 -34.69
N ILE A 27 17.08 8.37 -33.73
CA ILE A 27 17.05 9.81 -33.42
C ILE A 27 17.16 10.00 -31.90
N GLN A 28 18.13 10.82 -31.50
CA GLN A 28 18.34 11.39 -30.17
C GLN A 28 17.41 12.59 -29.95
N THR A 29 16.87 12.75 -28.75
CA THR A 29 16.31 14.03 -28.27
C THR A 29 16.92 14.40 -26.92
N SER A 30 17.37 15.65 -26.86
CA SER A 30 18.07 16.33 -25.77
C SER A 30 17.14 16.81 -24.65
N SER A 31 17.60 16.68 -23.41
CA SER A 31 17.07 17.37 -22.23
C SER A 31 17.44 18.85 -22.22
N PRO A 32 16.68 19.67 -21.46
CA PRO A 32 17.27 20.67 -20.60
C PRO A 32 16.90 20.40 -19.12
N ALA A 33 17.91 20.48 -18.28
CA ALA A 33 17.79 20.45 -16.82
C ALA A 33 17.13 21.74 -16.30
N GLN A 34 16.16 21.59 -15.40
CA GLN A 34 15.71 22.64 -14.49
C GLN A 34 15.67 22.09 -13.06
N THR A 35 16.13 22.95 -12.15
CA THR A 35 16.43 22.81 -10.73
C THR A 35 15.27 22.32 -9.85
N PRO A 36 15.56 21.68 -8.70
CA PRO A 36 14.54 21.19 -7.77
C PRO A 36 13.79 22.35 -7.11
N SER A 37 12.47 22.36 -7.26
CA SER A 37 11.57 23.22 -6.51
C SER A 37 11.59 22.83 -5.02
N SER A 38 11.77 23.86 -4.19
CA SER A 38 11.67 23.84 -2.73
C SER A 38 10.41 23.12 -2.22
N PRO A 39 10.51 22.26 -1.18
CA PRO A 39 9.34 21.64 -0.58
C PRO A 39 8.45 22.70 0.09
N GLN A 40 7.16 22.69 -0.26
CA GLN A 40 6.14 23.45 0.47
C GLN A 40 6.18 23.07 1.97
N PRO A 41 6.10 24.04 2.89
CA PRO A 41 6.10 23.75 4.31
C PRO A 41 4.85 22.95 4.72
N ASN A 42 5.09 21.88 5.48
CA ASN A 42 4.08 21.02 6.10
C ASN A 42 3.03 21.84 6.85
N SER A 43 1.76 21.65 6.50
CA SER A 43 0.57 22.25 7.14
C SER A 43 0.43 21.92 8.64
N ALA A 44 1.19 20.95 9.16
CA ALA A 44 1.27 20.67 10.60
C ALA A 44 2.09 21.74 11.34
N MET A 45 3.21 22.19 10.78
CA MET A 45 4.09 23.19 11.41
C MET A 45 3.42 24.57 11.45
N GLN A 46 2.62 24.89 10.43
CA GLN A 46 1.75 26.07 10.37
C GLN A 46 0.62 26.02 11.42
N ARG A 47 0.01 24.85 11.65
CA ARG A 47 -0.97 24.68 12.74
C ARG A 47 -0.37 24.86 14.14
N TYR A 48 0.88 24.43 14.36
CA TYR A 48 1.57 24.65 15.64
C TYR A 48 1.93 26.13 15.83
N THR A 49 2.39 26.82 14.79
CA THR A 49 2.66 28.27 14.86
C THR A 49 1.38 29.09 14.99
N GLU A 50 0.27 28.68 14.38
CA GLU A 50 -1.05 29.29 14.56
C GLU A 50 -1.59 29.06 15.97
N LEU A 51 -1.45 27.86 16.54
CA LEU A 51 -1.84 27.58 17.94
C LEU A 51 -0.98 28.33 18.96
N GLU A 52 0.33 28.44 18.75
CA GLU A 52 1.20 29.28 19.58
C GLU A 52 0.83 30.77 19.45
N ALA A 53 0.53 31.25 18.24
CA ALA A 53 0.09 32.62 17.98
C ALA A 53 -1.29 32.91 18.61
N GLU A 54 -2.23 31.96 18.56
CA GLU A 54 -3.58 32.07 19.11
C GLU A 54 -3.57 31.98 20.65
N LEU A 55 -2.68 31.18 21.25
CA LEU A 55 -2.42 31.20 22.69
C LEU A 55 -1.81 32.53 23.16
N THR A 56 -0.89 33.14 22.40
CA THR A 56 -0.38 34.49 22.73
C THR A 56 -1.43 35.60 22.53
N ARG A 57 -2.40 35.42 21.63
CA ARG A 57 -3.47 36.41 21.37
C ARG A 57 -4.54 36.45 22.46
N SER A 58 -4.64 35.41 23.29
CA SER A 58 -5.62 35.33 24.39
C SER A 58 -5.26 36.11 25.65
N HIS A 59 -4.11 36.81 25.66
CA HIS A 59 -3.77 37.78 26.70
C HIS A 59 -4.02 39.21 26.20
N GLN A 60 -5.29 39.62 26.16
CA GLN A 60 -5.60 41.05 26.21
C GLN A 60 -5.27 41.57 27.62
N PRO A 61 -4.45 42.62 27.78
CA PRO A 61 -4.36 43.31 29.05
C PRO A 61 -5.72 43.96 29.35
N LEU A 62 -6.25 43.71 30.55
CA LEU A 62 -7.30 44.52 31.15
C LEU A 62 -6.87 45.99 31.06
N GLN A 63 -7.61 46.77 30.26
CA GLN A 63 -7.42 48.21 30.18
C GLN A 63 -7.68 48.81 31.56
N THR A 64 -6.63 49.32 32.18
CA THR A 64 -6.74 50.27 33.26
C THR A 64 -7.28 51.57 32.68
N LYS A 65 -8.53 51.89 33.01
CA LYS A 65 -9.14 53.20 32.74
C LYS A 65 -8.29 54.26 33.44
N THR A 66 -7.49 54.98 32.67
CA THR A 66 -6.79 56.19 33.08
C THR A 66 -7.83 57.21 33.54
N ILE A 67 -7.77 57.61 34.80
CA ILE A 67 -8.49 58.78 35.30
C ILE A 67 -7.59 59.98 35.02
N ASP A 68 -8.12 60.94 34.28
CA ASP A 68 -7.46 62.18 33.91
C ASP A 68 -7.04 63.02 35.12
N ASN A 69 -5.93 63.72 34.91
CA ASN A 69 -5.41 64.78 35.75
C ASN A 69 -6.46 65.90 35.94
N PRO A 70 -6.56 66.54 37.11
CA PRO A 70 -7.54 67.60 37.35
C PRO A 70 -7.06 68.93 36.74
N GLN A 71 -7.87 69.53 35.89
CA GLN A 71 -7.75 70.94 35.52
C GLN A 71 -8.62 71.80 36.44
N LYS A 72 -8.02 72.90 36.89
CA LYS A 72 -8.58 73.97 37.72
C LYS A 72 -9.94 74.47 37.21
N SER A 73 -10.90 74.59 38.12
CA SER A 73 -11.87 75.69 38.16
C SER A 73 -12.15 76.06 39.61
N GLY A 74 -12.19 77.36 39.89
CA GLY A 74 -12.36 77.91 41.23
C GLY A 74 -13.81 77.88 41.71
N GLY A 75 -13.99 77.79 43.03
CA GLY A 75 -15.30 77.88 43.66
C GLY A 75 -15.27 77.61 45.17
N PHE A 76 -14.93 78.65 45.93
CA PHE A 76 -15.48 79.02 47.24
C PHE A 76 -15.76 77.97 48.34
N LYS A 77 -14.98 78.13 49.42
CA LYS A 77 -15.39 78.32 50.84
C LYS A 77 -16.14 77.21 51.63
N GLU A 78 -15.54 76.98 52.81
CA GLU A 78 -16.13 76.61 54.11
C GLU A 78 -16.60 75.17 54.35
N PHE A 79 -15.75 74.39 55.02
CA PHE A 79 -15.97 73.83 56.37
C PHE A 79 -14.76 72.91 56.67
N GLY A 80 -13.79 73.25 57.51
CA GLY A 80 -14.00 73.74 58.87
C GLY A 80 -13.96 72.54 59.83
N GLN A 81 -12.73 72.18 60.24
CA GLN A 81 -12.38 71.59 61.53
C GLN A 81 -13.50 70.86 62.32
N ARG A 82 -13.33 69.55 62.52
CA ARG A 82 -13.48 68.87 63.82
C ARG A 82 -13.19 67.37 63.67
N LEU A 83 -12.62 66.81 64.74
CA LEU A 83 -12.36 65.39 65.01
C LEU A 83 -11.04 64.82 64.51
N ILE A 84 -9.95 65.43 64.98
CA ILE A 84 -8.86 64.64 65.56
C ILE A 84 -9.26 64.40 67.03
N TRP A 85 -9.14 63.15 67.49
CA TRP A 85 -9.32 62.63 68.86
C TRP A 85 -10.75 62.29 69.31
N ILE A 86 -11.13 61.02 69.18
CA ILE A 86 -11.58 60.10 70.26
C ILE A 86 -11.63 58.69 69.65
N GLY A 87 -10.88 57.74 70.23
CA GLY A 87 -11.08 56.30 69.98
C GLY A 87 -9.87 55.50 69.50
N VAL A 88 -8.79 55.49 70.28
CA VAL A 88 -7.59 54.65 70.06
C VAL A 88 -7.78 53.16 70.41
N LEU A 89 -8.94 52.66 70.83
CA LEU A 89 -8.93 51.38 71.58
C LEU A 89 -9.31 50.06 70.89
N VAL A 90 -9.93 50.00 69.72
CA VAL A 90 -10.09 48.71 68.98
C VAL A 90 -10.25 48.98 67.49
N GLY A 91 -9.22 48.74 66.69
CA GLY A 91 -9.35 48.81 65.24
C GLY A 91 -8.05 49.22 64.57
N ILE A 92 -7.18 48.24 64.29
CA ILE A 92 -6.18 48.43 63.25
C ILE A 92 -6.98 48.64 61.95
N PRO A 93 -6.86 49.80 61.27
CA PRO A 93 -7.65 50.06 60.08
C PRO A 93 -7.21 49.08 58.99
N VAL A 94 -8.20 48.41 58.39
CA VAL A 94 -8.04 47.42 57.31
C VAL A 94 -7.16 47.96 56.15
N GLY A 95 -7.06 49.29 56.00
CA GLY A 95 -6.18 49.96 55.03
C GLY A 95 -4.67 49.82 55.28
N ILE A 96 -4.20 49.65 56.53
CA ILE A 96 -2.76 49.46 56.83
C ILE A 96 -2.31 48.04 56.49
N ILE A 97 -3.20 47.04 56.64
CA ILE A 97 -2.91 45.63 56.31
C ILE A 97 -2.61 45.47 54.81
N TYR A 98 -3.27 46.26 53.96
CA TYR A 98 -3.07 46.19 52.50
C TYR A 98 -1.69 46.71 52.06
N VAL A 99 -1.21 47.81 52.65
CA VAL A 99 0.11 48.39 52.34
C VAL A 99 1.25 47.53 52.90
N VAL A 100 1.03 46.88 54.04
CA VAL A 100 2.00 45.96 54.67
C VAL A 100 2.08 44.60 53.95
N ASN A 101 1.02 44.19 53.26
CA ASN A 101 0.99 42.97 52.46
C ASN A 101 1.61 43.13 51.05
N LEU A 102 2.03 44.36 50.66
CA LEU A 102 2.65 44.59 49.36
C LEU A 102 3.93 43.74 49.18
N PRO A 103 4.19 43.19 47.98
CA PRO A 103 5.39 42.40 47.68
C PRO A 103 6.63 43.29 47.51
N TYR A 104 6.87 44.22 48.44
CA TYR A 104 8.04 45.12 48.41
C TYR A 104 8.99 44.81 49.57
N PRO A 105 10.21 44.32 49.31
CA PRO A 105 11.16 43.88 50.34
C PRO A 105 11.45 44.94 51.41
N MET A 106 11.55 46.22 51.00
CA MET A 106 11.87 47.33 51.92
C MET A 106 10.78 47.60 52.97
N ILE A 107 9.53 47.20 52.72
CA ILE A 107 8.41 47.38 53.66
C ILE A 107 8.26 46.15 54.55
N ARG A 108 8.47 44.95 54.00
CA ARG A 108 8.20 43.69 54.70
C ARG A 108 9.30 43.28 55.69
N GLN A 109 10.57 43.59 55.44
CA GLN A 109 11.66 43.24 56.37
C GLN A 109 11.52 43.92 57.75
N PRO A 110 11.19 45.23 57.86
CA PRO A 110 10.88 45.85 59.13
C PRO A 110 9.64 45.25 59.80
N VAL A 111 8.58 44.97 59.04
CA VAL A 111 7.33 44.39 59.56
C VAL A 111 7.55 42.98 60.11
N ALA A 112 8.37 42.16 59.44
CA ALA A 112 8.70 40.82 59.91
C ALA A 112 9.40 40.83 61.28
N LYS A 113 10.21 41.87 61.55
CA LYS A 113 10.95 42.03 62.82
C LYS A 113 10.09 42.63 63.94
N VAL A 114 9.15 43.52 63.61
CA VAL A 114 8.40 44.33 64.59
C VAL A 114 6.98 43.81 64.82
N ALA A 115 6.30 43.31 63.79
CA ALA A 115 4.90 42.85 63.84
C ALA A 115 4.66 41.65 62.89
N PRO A 116 5.28 40.49 63.15
CA PRO A 116 5.25 39.32 62.25
C PRO A 116 3.85 38.77 61.97
N LEU A 117 2.87 39.00 62.84
CA LEU A 117 1.46 38.58 62.67
C LEU A 117 0.80 39.19 61.42
N LEU A 118 1.19 40.40 61.01
CA LEU A 118 0.59 41.07 59.85
C LEU A 118 0.92 40.37 58.52
N LEU A 119 1.97 39.54 58.50
CA LEU A 119 2.40 38.81 57.30
C LEU A 119 1.82 37.39 57.22
N LEU A 120 1.13 36.91 58.27
CA LEU A 120 0.59 35.55 58.36
C LEU A 120 -0.31 35.17 57.18
N PRO A 121 -1.30 35.97 56.75
CA PRO A 121 -2.16 35.59 55.62
C PRO A 121 -1.37 35.38 54.32
N SER A 122 -0.34 36.20 54.10
CA SER A 122 0.49 36.12 52.90
C SER A 122 1.43 34.93 52.91
N ASN A 123 2.02 34.62 54.07
CA ASN A 123 2.86 33.45 54.22
C ASN A 123 1.99 32.18 54.09
N MET A 124 0.81 32.15 54.69
CA MET A 124 -0.14 31.04 54.57
C MET A 124 -0.55 30.79 53.12
N ALA A 125 -0.77 31.85 52.33
CA ALA A 125 -1.03 31.73 50.90
C ALA A 125 0.15 31.10 50.13
N ILE A 126 1.39 31.49 50.47
CA ILE A 126 2.61 30.93 49.85
C ILE A 126 2.78 29.45 50.21
N ASP A 127 2.60 29.08 51.48
CA ASP A 127 2.69 27.69 51.93
C ASP A 127 1.56 26.82 51.35
N THR A 128 0.36 27.39 51.18
CA THR A 128 -0.76 26.73 50.50
C THR A 128 -0.45 26.47 49.03
N ASN A 129 0.04 27.47 48.30
CA ASN A 129 0.48 27.34 46.91
C ASN A 129 1.61 26.31 46.77
N PHE A 130 2.53 26.28 47.72
CA PHE A 130 3.59 25.29 47.76
C PHE A 130 3.07 23.86 47.96
N LYS A 131 2.22 23.65 48.97
CA LYS A 131 1.58 22.35 49.25
C LYS A 131 0.75 21.86 48.07
N GLN A 132 -0.05 22.75 47.48
CA GLN A 132 -0.85 22.47 46.29
C GLN A 132 0.05 22.11 45.10
N GLY A 133 1.09 22.91 44.85
CA GLY A 133 2.07 22.68 43.79
C GLY A 133 2.75 21.32 43.92
N GLN A 134 3.25 20.98 45.10
CA GLN A 134 3.86 19.68 45.37
C GLN A 134 2.87 18.52 45.16
N SER A 135 1.66 18.63 45.73
CA SER A 135 0.63 17.60 45.59
C SER A 135 0.24 17.37 44.13
N SER A 136 0.00 18.43 43.37
CA SER A 136 -0.40 18.34 41.96
C SER A 136 0.73 17.80 41.09
N VAL A 137 2.00 18.19 41.32
CA VAL A 137 3.15 17.59 40.63
C VAL A 137 3.32 16.11 40.96
N GLU A 138 3.03 15.69 42.18
CA GLU A 138 3.07 14.27 42.55
C GLU A 138 1.95 13.46 41.90
N GLN A 139 0.73 14.01 41.86
CA GLN A 139 -0.38 13.40 41.11
C GLN A 139 -0.07 13.30 39.61
N ALA A 140 0.50 14.36 39.04
CA ALA A 140 0.95 14.36 37.65
C ALA A 140 1.99 13.28 37.40
N ARG A 141 2.96 13.11 38.31
CA ARG A 141 3.98 12.07 38.21
C ARG A 141 3.38 10.68 38.08
N GLN A 142 2.42 10.34 38.94
CA GLN A 142 1.80 9.01 38.93
C GLN A 142 1.14 8.70 37.57
N LEU A 143 0.59 9.72 36.92
CA LEU A 143 -0.10 9.61 35.64
C LEU A 143 0.86 9.65 34.43
N ILE A 144 1.99 10.37 34.54
CA ILE A 144 2.93 10.60 33.43
C ILE A 144 4.07 9.59 33.41
N GLU A 145 4.55 9.13 34.58
CA GLU A 145 5.72 8.25 34.61
C GLU A 145 5.41 6.84 34.12
N VAL A 146 4.22 6.33 34.43
CA VAL A 146 3.76 4.99 34.07
C VAL A 146 2.33 5.09 33.52
N PRO A 147 2.14 5.73 32.36
CA PRO A 147 0.80 5.91 31.81
C PRO A 147 0.27 4.57 31.31
N THR A 148 -0.99 4.26 31.64
CA THR A 148 -1.66 3.04 31.16
C THR A 148 -2.52 3.32 29.93
N SER A 149 -2.90 4.58 29.73
CA SER A 149 -3.70 5.05 28.60
C SER A 149 -3.34 6.49 28.20
N PRO A 150 -3.65 6.92 26.95
CA PRO A 150 -3.53 8.33 26.56
C PRO A 150 -4.31 9.28 27.46
N ALA A 151 -5.44 8.83 28.02
CA ALA A 151 -6.24 9.62 28.95
C ALA A 151 -5.51 9.90 30.27
N ASP A 152 -4.62 8.99 30.71
CA ASP A 152 -3.79 9.22 31.89
C ASP A 152 -2.78 10.34 31.61
N LEU A 153 -2.19 10.37 30.42
CA LEU A 153 -1.27 11.44 30.01
C LEU A 153 -1.97 12.81 29.97
N ASP A 154 -3.17 12.89 29.42
CA ASP A 154 -3.94 14.13 29.36
C ASP A 154 -4.31 14.63 30.77
N ARG A 155 -4.76 13.74 31.65
CA ARG A 155 -5.03 14.07 33.06
C ARG A 155 -3.76 14.48 33.80
N GLY A 156 -2.66 13.78 33.56
CA GLY A 156 -1.35 14.07 34.12
C GLY A 156 -0.86 15.45 33.70
N GLU A 157 -1.03 15.82 32.44
CA GLU A 157 -0.68 17.15 31.93
C GLU A 157 -1.52 18.26 32.57
N ILE A 158 -2.83 18.04 32.77
CA ILE A 158 -3.69 19.00 33.49
C ILE A 158 -3.16 19.20 34.91
N LYS A 159 -2.87 18.11 35.63
CA LYS A 159 -2.29 18.18 36.99
C LYS A 159 -0.93 18.83 37.02
N LEU A 160 -0.11 18.61 36.00
CA LEU A 160 1.18 19.25 35.86
C LEU A 160 1.04 20.77 35.69
N LYS A 161 0.08 21.22 34.86
CA LYS A 161 -0.23 22.64 34.67
C LYS A 161 -0.74 23.28 35.96
N GLU A 162 -1.67 22.64 36.66
CA GLU A 162 -2.14 23.10 37.99
C GLU A 162 -0.98 23.25 38.98
N GLY A 163 -0.09 22.25 39.02
CA GLY A 163 1.09 22.25 39.88
C GLY A 163 2.06 23.38 39.53
N LYS A 164 2.39 23.56 38.25
CA LYS A 164 3.25 24.65 37.77
C LYS A 164 2.68 26.02 38.14
N THR A 165 1.40 26.26 37.86
CA THR A 165 0.72 27.51 38.22
C THR A 165 0.81 27.81 39.72
N ALA A 166 0.59 26.81 40.58
CA ALA A 166 0.71 26.98 42.02
C ALA A 166 2.16 27.24 42.47
N LEU A 167 3.15 26.57 41.87
CA LEU A 167 4.56 26.81 42.18
C LEU A 167 5.07 28.17 41.67
N ASP A 168 4.56 28.64 40.54
CA ASP A 168 4.94 29.92 39.92
C ASP A 168 4.27 31.11 40.60
N ALA A 169 3.15 30.89 41.30
CA ALA A 169 2.53 31.88 42.18
C ALA A 169 3.39 32.24 43.41
N ILE A 170 4.47 31.50 43.69
CA ILE A 170 5.41 31.79 44.77
C ILE A 170 6.41 32.87 44.30
N PRO A 171 6.40 34.08 44.90
CA PRO A 171 7.23 35.18 44.43
C PRO A 171 8.73 34.97 44.66
N LEU A 172 9.56 35.45 43.73
CA LEU A 172 11.03 35.34 43.82
C LEU A 172 11.62 36.03 45.06
N TRP A 173 11.05 37.17 45.47
CA TRP A 173 11.51 37.90 46.66
C TRP A 173 11.35 37.06 47.94
N TYR A 174 10.33 36.21 48.02
CA TYR A 174 10.11 35.35 49.19
C TYR A 174 11.19 34.28 49.34
N ILE A 175 11.72 33.81 48.22
CA ILE A 175 12.81 32.83 48.18
C ILE A 175 14.12 33.48 48.65
N ALA A 176 14.39 34.72 48.20
CA ALA A 176 15.61 35.46 48.51
C ALA A 176 15.72 35.78 50.02
N ASP A 177 14.60 36.16 50.65
CA ASP A 177 14.56 36.60 52.04
C ASP A 177 14.15 35.48 53.03
N TRP A 178 14.02 34.23 52.56
CA TRP A 178 13.49 33.09 53.34
C TRP A 178 14.17 32.88 54.69
N ALA A 179 15.49 33.05 54.76
CA ALA A 179 16.27 32.85 55.98
C ALA A 179 15.97 33.85 57.11
N ASP A 180 15.43 35.02 56.77
CA ASP A 180 14.99 36.04 57.73
C ASP A 180 13.54 35.80 58.16
N TYR A 181 12.71 35.24 57.27
CA TYR A 181 11.33 34.87 57.60
C TYR A 181 11.26 33.61 58.47
N SER A 182 12.00 32.56 58.15
CA SER A 182 11.84 31.25 58.82
C SER A 182 12.12 31.29 60.34
N ARG A 183 12.98 32.19 60.82
CA ARG A 183 13.39 32.26 62.24
C ARG A 183 12.32 32.76 63.21
N GLY A 184 11.27 33.46 62.74
CA GLY A 184 10.27 34.10 63.61
C GLY A 184 9.01 33.28 63.93
N TYR A 185 8.75 32.18 63.20
CA TYR A 185 7.40 31.58 63.13
C TYR A 185 7.26 30.16 63.70
N TYR A 186 8.36 29.51 64.12
CA TYR A 186 8.33 28.14 64.65
C TYR A 186 7.57 27.97 65.99
N GLY A 187 7.10 29.06 66.62
CA GLY A 187 6.35 29.04 67.89
C GLY A 187 4.82 29.10 67.79
N TRP A 188 4.23 29.23 66.59
CA TRP A 188 2.81 29.65 66.44
C TRP A 188 1.84 28.54 65.98
N GLY A 189 2.20 27.26 66.14
CA GLY A 189 1.28 26.11 65.93
C GLY A 189 0.84 25.83 64.48
N TYR A 190 1.35 26.56 63.48
CA TYR A 190 1.11 26.29 62.06
C TYR A 190 2.24 25.45 61.45
N ASP A 191 1.89 24.36 60.77
CA ASP A 191 2.85 23.44 60.13
C ASP A 191 3.32 23.98 58.78
N TRP A 192 4.33 24.85 58.83
CA TRP A 192 5.01 25.41 57.67
C TRP A 192 5.84 24.33 56.97
N ARG A 193 5.53 24.05 55.70
CA ARG A 193 6.24 23.03 54.90
C ARG A 193 7.09 23.63 53.78
N PHE A 194 6.90 24.90 53.45
CA PHE A 194 7.72 25.58 52.44
C PHE A 194 9.21 25.51 52.77
N THR A 195 10.01 25.20 51.75
CA THR A 195 11.46 25.38 51.77
C THR A 195 11.94 25.78 50.36
N PRO A 196 12.97 26.65 50.22
CA PRO A 196 13.55 26.96 48.92
C PRO A 196 14.03 25.72 48.16
N ALA A 197 14.68 24.79 48.87
CA ALA A 197 15.12 23.52 48.32
C ALA A 197 13.95 22.66 47.81
N GLY A 198 12.85 22.59 48.57
CA GLY A 198 11.65 21.87 48.18
C GLY A 198 10.94 22.50 46.97
N LEU A 199 10.93 23.83 46.85
CA LEU A 199 10.39 24.54 45.69
C LEU A 199 11.22 24.26 44.44
N GLN A 200 12.55 24.34 44.55
CA GLN A 200 13.44 24.04 43.45
C GLN A 200 13.29 22.59 43.00
N ALA A 201 13.23 21.63 43.93
CA ALA A 201 13.00 20.22 43.62
C ALA A 201 11.65 20.00 42.90
N ALA A 202 10.57 20.65 43.37
CA ALA A 202 9.25 20.54 42.75
C ALA A 202 9.23 21.12 41.32
N ARG A 203 9.89 22.26 41.09
CA ARG A 203 10.00 22.87 39.74
C ARG A 203 10.85 22.03 38.79
N ILE A 204 11.99 21.48 39.24
CA ILE A 204 12.81 20.56 38.44
C ILE A 204 11.99 19.34 38.02
N LYS A 205 11.28 18.74 38.97
CA LYS A 205 10.41 17.60 38.73
C LYS A 205 9.29 17.92 37.74
N ALA A 206 8.65 19.09 37.88
CA ALA A 206 7.65 19.54 36.93
C ALA A 206 8.23 19.68 35.49
N GLY A 207 9.43 20.24 35.35
CA GLY A 207 10.11 20.32 34.04
C GLY A 207 10.45 18.95 33.44
N GLN A 208 10.88 17.98 34.25
CA GLN A 208 11.13 16.61 33.79
C GLN A 208 9.84 15.92 33.30
N LEU A 209 8.74 16.09 34.03
CA LEU A 209 7.43 15.55 33.65
C LEU A 209 6.91 16.19 32.36
N GLU A 210 7.11 17.49 32.18
CA GLU A 210 6.72 18.21 30.96
C GLU A 210 7.46 17.67 29.73
N ALA A 211 8.77 17.48 29.84
CA ALA A 211 9.57 16.87 28.78
C ALA A 211 9.08 15.45 28.44
N LYS A 212 8.70 14.67 29.46
CA LYS A 212 8.17 13.31 29.25
C LYS A 212 6.79 13.32 28.57
N VAL A 213 5.89 14.20 28.97
CA VAL A 213 4.59 14.37 28.29
C VAL A 213 4.80 14.74 26.82
N PHE A 214 5.71 15.66 26.54
CA PHE A 214 6.03 16.06 25.17
C PHE A 214 6.55 14.88 24.34
N GLN A 215 7.47 14.07 24.89
CA GLN A 215 7.97 12.86 24.23
C GLN A 215 6.86 11.84 23.96
N GLU A 216 6.00 11.56 24.94
CA GLU A 216 4.88 10.62 24.79
C GLU A 216 3.88 11.10 23.72
N LYS A 217 3.55 12.40 23.70
CA LYS A 217 2.65 12.96 22.67
C LYS A 217 3.23 12.86 21.26
N ASN A 218 4.51 13.20 21.09
CA ASN A 218 5.17 13.08 19.80
C ASN A 218 5.21 11.62 19.32
N ALA A 219 5.51 10.68 20.23
CA ALA A 219 5.49 9.26 19.93
C ALA A 219 4.07 8.77 19.56
N GLN A 220 3.03 9.26 20.24
CA GLN A 220 1.64 8.94 19.93
C GLN A 220 1.22 9.46 18.55
N ILE A 221 1.61 10.68 18.18
CA ILE A 221 1.35 11.26 16.85
C ILE A 221 2.02 10.39 15.76
N ALA A 222 3.29 10.04 15.96
CA ALA A 222 4.02 9.19 15.03
C ALA A 222 3.38 7.80 14.87
N LEU A 223 2.94 7.20 15.98
CA LEU A 223 2.24 5.91 15.98
C LEU A 223 0.94 5.98 15.17
N THR A 224 0.09 6.96 15.46
CA THR A 224 -1.21 7.09 14.77
C THR A 224 -1.02 7.40 13.28
N GLY A 225 -0.04 8.21 12.91
CA GLY A 225 0.29 8.46 11.51
C GLY A 225 0.69 7.18 10.78
N ALA A 226 1.59 6.39 11.35
CA ALA A 226 2.02 5.14 10.75
C ALA A 226 0.91 4.07 10.70
N GLU A 227 0.05 3.99 11.73
CA GLU A 227 -1.15 3.12 11.74
C GLU A 227 -2.08 3.45 10.55
N GLN A 228 -2.30 4.75 10.28
CA GLN A 228 -3.10 5.19 9.14
C GLN A 228 -2.45 4.84 7.79
N GLU A 229 -1.13 5.03 7.66
CA GLU A 229 -0.39 4.69 6.44
C GLU A 229 -0.43 3.19 6.14
N ILE A 230 -0.29 2.34 7.16
CA ILE A 230 -0.46 0.89 7.02
C ILE A 230 -1.87 0.56 6.54
N THR A 231 -2.89 1.19 7.13
CA THR A 231 -4.30 0.95 6.74
C THR A 231 -4.57 1.38 5.29
N MET A 232 -4.05 2.53 4.88
CA MET A 232 -4.15 3.02 3.50
C MET A 232 -3.43 2.08 2.53
N ALA A 233 -2.19 1.68 2.83
CA ALA A 233 -1.44 0.76 1.99
C ALA A 233 -2.16 -0.60 1.84
N LYS A 234 -2.72 -1.15 2.93
CA LYS A 234 -3.55 -2.36 2.88
C LYS A 234 -4.76 -2.19 1.94
N THR A 235 -5.45 -1.06 2.03
CA THR A 235 -6.63 -0.76 1.21
C THR A 235 -6.27 -0.66 -0.26
N VAL A 236 -5.22 0.11 -0.59
CA VAL A 236 -4.73 0.26 -1.96
C VAL A 236 -4.31 -1.09 -2.54
N PHE A 237 -3.60 -1.92 -1.78
CA PHE A 237 -3.20 -3.24 -2.24
C PHE A 237 -4.41 -4.12 -2.59
N GLN A 238 -5.44 -4.12 -1.75
CA GLN A 238 -6.65 -4.93 -1.96
C GLN A 238 -7.48 -4.47 -3.17
N GLN A 239 -7.57 -3.16 -3.39
CA GLN A 239 -8.40 -2.58 -4.46
C GLN A 239 -7.68 -2.48 -5.81
N ALA A 240 -6.35 -2.50 -5.82
CA ALA A 240 -5.56 -2.34 -7.03
C ALA A 240 -5.74 -3.53 -7.99
N ALA A 241 -6.15 -3.23 -9.23
CA ALA A 241 -6.19 -4.21 -10.31
C ALA A 241 -4.81 -4.40 -10.98
N LYS A 242 -3.96 -3.36 -11.00
CA LYS A 242 -2.67 -3.37 -11.68
C LYS A 242 -1.55 -3.87 -10.77
N PRO A 243 -0.63 -4.73 -11.26
CA PRO A 243 0.54 -5.18 -10.48
C PRO A 243 1.44 -4.04 -9.99
N THR A 244 1.59 -2.98 -10.79
CA THR A 244 2.40 -1.80 -10.43
C THR A 244 1.88 -1.08 -9.18
N ASP A 245 0.56 -0.95 -9.07
CA ASP A 245 -0.07 -0.23 -7.96
C ASP A 245 0.01 -1.05 -6.66
N LYS A 246 -0.11 -2.38 -6.78
CA LYS A 246 0.14 -3.33 -5.67
C LYS A 246 1.58 -3.23 -5.17
N LYS A 247 2.56 -3.13 -6.07
CA LYS A 247 3.97 -2.96 -5.69
C LYS A 247 4.22 -1.65 -4.92
N ILE A 248 3.63 -0.55 -5.37
CA ILE A 248 3.70 0.74 -4.67
C ILE A 248 3.06 0.64 -3.28
N ALA A 249 1.92 -0.03 -3.16
CA ALA A 249 1.26 -0.26 -1.87
C ALA A 249 2.15 -1.04 -0.89
N ILE A 250 2.83 -2.11 -1.36
CA ILE A 250 3.80 -2.86 -0.54
C ILE A 250 4.96 -1.97 -0.08
N GLN A 251 5.50 -1.12 -0.96
CA GLN A 251 6.57 -0.18 -0.60
C GLN A 251 6.12 0.84 0.46
N ASN A 252 4.92 1.40 0.30
CA ASN A 252 4.35 2.33 1.28
C ASN A 252 4.08 1.65 2.63
N TRP A 253 3.62 0.40 2.62
CA TRP A 253 3.46 -0.38 3.84
C TRP A 253 4.80 -0.59 4.55
N GLN A 254 5.85 -1.01 3.82
CA GLN A 254 7.19 -1.18 4.39
C GLN A 254 7.70 0.13 4.99
N ALA A 255 7.55 1.26 4.28
CA ALA A 255 7.96 2.57 4.79
C ALA A 255 7.23 2.96 6.09
N ALA A 256 5.95 2.62 6.23
CA ALA A 256 5.20 2.86 7.46
C ALA A 256 5.68 1.96 8.63
N ILE A 257 6.07 0.72 8.35
CA ILE A 257 6.71 -0.17 9.35
C ILE A 257 8.06 0.43 9.80
N ASP A 258 8.86 0.95 8.86
CA ASP A 258 10.14 1.58 9.18
C ASP A 258 9.96 2.83 10.06
N ARG A 259 8.87 3.59 9.84
CA ARG A 259 8.50 4.73 10.71
C ARG A 259 8.09 4.29 12.11
N LEU A 260 7.36 3.19 12.25
CA LEU A 260 7.05 2.62 13.57
C LEU A 260 8.34 2.27 14.33
N ALA A 261 9.37 1.77 13.63
CA ALA A 261 10.64 1.39 14.24
C ALA A 261 11.45 2.60 14.77
N GLN A 262 11.14 3.81 14.31
CA GLN A 262 11.77 5.05 14.79
C GLN A 262 11.12 5.59 16.08
N ILE A 263 9.98 5.05 16.50
CA ILE A 263 9.28 5.49 17.70
C ILE A 263 10.04 5.00 18.95
N PRO A 264 10.42 5.89 19.89
CA PRO A 264 11.24 5.50 21.03
C PRO A 264 10.56 4.42 21.90
N PRO A 265 11.21 3.26 22.14
CA PRO A 265 10.57 2.09 22.76
C PRO A 265 10.20 2.27 24.23
N GLN A 266 10.80 3.24 24.92
CA GLN A 266 10.47 3.59 26.31
C GLN A 266 9.09 4.24 26.45
N THR A 267 8.56 4.83 25.38
CA THR A 267 7.24 5.46 25.37
C THR A 267 6.13 4.40 25.36
N MET A 268 4.93 4.78 25.80
CA MET A 268 3.77 3.90 25.66
C MET A 268 3.48 3.58 24.19
N ALA A 269 3.52 4.60 23.34
CA ALA A 269 3.32 4.46 21.90
C ALA A 269 4.40 3.56 21.26
N GLY A 270 5.65 3.63 21.72
CA GLY A 270 6.75 2.77 21.25
C GLY A 270 6.52 1.28 21.56
N ARG A 271 6.03 0.95 22.76
CA ARG A 271 5.67 -0.45 23.08
C ARG A 271 4.58 -0.99 22.16
N ARG A 272 3.57 -0.17 21.88
CA ARG A 272 2.51 -0.51 20.93
C ARG A 272 3.04 -0.60 19.49
N ALA A 273 3.94 0.29 19.09
CA ALA A 273 4.58 0.27 17.78
C ALA A 273 5.33 -1.04 17.56
N GLN A 274 6.07 -1.55 18.56
CA GLN A 274 6.76 -2.85 18.47
C GLN A 274 5.80 -4.02 18.21
N GLN A 275 4.66 -4.05 18.90
CA GLN A 275 3.63 -5.06 18.64
C GLN A 275 3.10 -4.95 17.21
N LEU A 276 2.84 -3.73 16.75
CA LEU A 276 2.31 -3.46 15.42
C LEU A 276 3.31 -3.76 14.30
N ILE A 277 4.61 -3.55 14.51
CA ILE A 277 5.68 -3.96 13.58
C ILE A 277 5.62 -5.48 13.39
N GLY A 278 5.52 -6.24 14.48
CA GLY A 278 5.48 -7.70 14.42
C GLY A 278 4.28 -8.25 13.66
N THR A 279 3.09 -7.70 13.89
CA THR A 279 1.87 -8.10 13.15
C THR A 279 1.92 -7.62 11.70
N SER A 280 2.28 -6.36 11.46
CA SER A 280 2.32 -5.77 10.11
C SER A 280 3.37 -6.43 9.21
N THR A 281 4.52 -6.81 9.74
CA THR A 281 5.56 -7.53 8.98
C THR A 281 5.07 -8.93 8.56
N ARG A 282 4.33 -9.60 9.44
CA ARG A 282 3.73 -10.92 9.13
C ARG A 282 2.69 -10.79 8.03
N ASP A 283 1.75 -9.86 8.17
CA ASP A 283 0.72 -9.58 7.19
C ASP A 283 1.35 -9.19 5.83
N LEU A 284 2.39 -8.36 5.83
CA LEU A 284 3.10 -7.95 4.62
C LEU A 284 3.78 -9.14 3.93
N LYS A 285 4.35 -10.08 4.70
CA LYS A 285 4.98 -11.30 4.16
C LYS A 285 3.94 -12.22 3.52
N GLU A 286 2.77 -12.38 4.14
CA GLU A 286 1.66 -13.16 3.59
C GLU A 286 1.19 -12.55 2.26
N VAL A 287 0.94 -11.24 2.26
CA VAL A 287 0.48 -10.51 1.09
C VAL A 287 1.54 -10.45 -0.02
N GLY A 288 2.82 -10.28 0.32
CA GLY A 288 3.92 -10.31 -0.63
C GLY A 288 4.11 -11.69 -1.27
N GLY A 289 3.88 -12.77 -0.52
CA GLY A 289 3.84 -14.14 -1.06
C GLY A 289 2.67 -14.35 -2.04
N LEU A 290 1.49 -13.81 -1.71
CA LEU A 290 0.32 -13.83 -2.60
C LEU A 290 0.53 -13.00 -3.86
N ALA A 291 1.18 -11.83 -3.76
CA ALA A 291 1.48 -10.96 -4.89
C ALA A 291 2.45 -11.61 -5.88
N ALA A 292 3.53 -12.23 -5.38
CA ALA A 292 4.48 -12.95 -6.22
C ALA A 292 3.85 -14.18 -6.90
N GLY A 293 2.98 -14.91 -6.18
CA GLY A 293 2.20 -16.01 -6.76
C GLY A 293 1.28 -15.54 -7.89
N ASN A 294 0.60 -14.41 -7.70
CA ASN A 294 -0.32 -13.85 -8.70
C ASN A 294 0.42 -13.32 -9.95
N GLU A 295 1.59 -12.68 -9.80
CA GLU A 295 2.41 -12.28 -10.95
C GLU A 295 2.88 -13.48 -11.77
N GLN A 296 3.26 -14.58 -11.11
CA GLN A 296 3.63 -15.83 -11.78
C GLN A 296 2.46 -16.43 -12.56
N SER A 297 1.26 -16.48 -11.95
CA SER A 297 0.05 -16.98 -12.62
C SER A 297 -0.32 -16.13 -13.83
N LEU A 298 -0.28 -14.80 -13.72
CA LEU A 298 -0.54 -13.89 -14.85
C LEU A 298 0.46 -14.08 -15.99
N SER A 299 1.74 -14.30 -15.67
CA SER A 299 2.77 -14.60 -16.67
C SER A 299 2.49 -15.94 -17.38
N LEU A 300 2.07 -16.97 -16.65
CA LEU A 300 1.71 -18.28 -17.21
C LEU A 300 0.49 -18.19 -18.13
N ILE A 301 -0.55 -17.46 -17.72
CA ILE A 301 -1.76 -17.21 -18.51
C ILE A 301 -1.39 -16.47 -19.81
N SER A 302 -0.65 -15.36 -19.70
CA SER A 302 -0.24 -14.58 -20.89
C SER A 302 0.62 -15.40 -21.86
N ALA A 303 1.52 -16.23 -21.34
CA ALA A 303 2.31 -17.13 -22.16
C ALA A 303 1.42 -18.19 -22.85
N ALA A 304 0.45 -18.75 -22.15
CA ALA A 304 -0.50 -19.71 -22.71
C ALA A 304 -1.32 -19.10 -23.85
N GLU A 305 -1.82 -17.88 -23.67
CA GLU A 305 -2.53 -17.12 -24.71
C GLU A 305 -1.66 -16.89 -25.95
N GLY A 306 -0.37 -16.58 -25.76
CA GLY A 306 0.58 -16.43 -26.86
C GLY A 306 0.71 -17.70 -27.71
N PHE A 307 0.83 -18.87 -27.07
CA PHE A 307 0.88 -20.16 -27.77
C PHE A 307 -0.44 -20.49 -28.45
N ALA A 308 -1.58 -20.28 -27.77
CA ALA A 308 -2.91 -20.49 -28.31
C ALA A 308 -3.19 -19.64 -29.55
N LYS A 309 -2.85 -18.35 -29.50
CA LYS A 309 -2.98 -17.41 -30.63
C LYS A 309 -2.13 -17.87 -31.82
N LYS A 310 -0.86 -18.24 -31.58
CA LYS A 310 0.02 -18.74 -32.63
C LYS A 310 -0.49 -20.04 -33.25
N ALA A 311 -1.06 -20.93 -32.44
CA ALA A 311 -1.68 -22.17 -32.90
C ALA A 311 -2.90 -21.89 -33.78
N ALA A 312 -3.80 -21.01 -33.33
CA ALA A 312 -4.98 -20.60 -34.07
C ALA A 312 -4.63 -19.94 -35.41
N GLU A 313 -3.65 -19.03 -35.42
CA GLU A 313 -3.13 -18.39 -36.63
C GLU A 313 -2.51 -19.40 -37.59
N SER A 314 -1.70 -20.34 -37.07
CA SER A 314 -1.04 -21.37 -37.87
C SER A 314 -2.01 -22.35 -38.52
N GLY A 315 -3.18 -22.57 -37.89
CA GLY A 315 -4.26 -23.42 -38.37
C GLY A 315 -5.24 -22.76 -39.33
N ARG A 316 -5.14 -21.45 -39.59
CA ARG A 316 -5.97 -20.76 -40.60
C ARG A 316 -5.70 -21.31 -42.00
N ASN A 317 -6.71 -21.21 -42.86
CA ASN A 317 -6.65 -21.59 -44.28
C ASN A 317 -6.17 -23.04 -44.53
N PRO A 318 -6.84 -24.06 -43.98
CA PRO A 318 -6.59 -25.45 -44.36
C PRO A 318 -6.91 -25.70 -45.84
N PRO A 319 -6.38 -26.76 -46.48
CA PRO A 319 -5.69 -27.92 -45.88
C PRO A 319 -4.19 -27.69 -45.59
N HIS A 320 -3.70 -28.33 -44.53
CA HIS A 320 -2.27 -28.31 -44.14
C HIS A 320 -1.68 -29.72 -44.13
N PRO A 321 -0.37 -29.87 -44.39
CA PRO A 321 0.30 -31.15 -44.29
C PRO A 321 0.35 -31.64 -42.84
N SER A 322 0.52 -32.96 -42.67
CA SER A 322 0.56 -33.61 -41.35
C SER A 322 1.59 -32.98 -40.40
N ALA A 323 2.78 -32.63 -40.89
CA ALA A 323 3.81 -31.97 -40.09
C ALA A 323 3.30 -30.66 -39.46
N ARG A 324 2.59 -29.83 -40.23
CA ARG A 324 2.04 -28.56 -39.75
C ARG A 324 0.91 -28.76 -38.75
N TRP A 325 0.04 -29.75 -38.95
CA TRP A 325 -0.97 -30.09 -37.94
C TRP A 325 -0.36 -30.59 -36.62
N ALA A 326 0.75 -31.33 -36.68
CA ALA A 326 1.48 -31.77 -35.49
C ALA A 326 2.12 -30.60 -34.72
N GLU A 327 2.68 -29.62 -35.44
CA GLU A 327 3.19 -28.38 -34.83
C GLU A 327 2.08 -27.60 -34.13
N ILE A 328 0.93 -27.41 -34.79
CA ILE A 328 -0.24 -26.73 -34.20
C ILE A 328 -0.71 -27.47 -32.94
N ALA A 329 -0.76 -28.81 -32.98
CA ALA A 329 -1.13 -29.61 -31.81
C ALA A 329 -0.15 -29.43 -30.64
N THR A 330 1.14 -29.27 -30.94
CA THR A 330 2.18 -29.03 -29.93
C THR A 330 2.02 -27.66 -29.29
N MET A 331 1.70 -26.62 -30.07
CA MET A 331 1.44 -25.28 -29.54
C MET A 331 0.22 -25.26 -28.59
N TRP A 332 -0.87 -25.93 -28.96
CA TRP A 332 -2.02 -26.07 -28.06
C TRP A 332 -1.69 -26.84 -26.77
N GLN A 333 -0.87 -27.88 -26.87
CA GLN A 333 -0.41 -28.64 -25.69
C GLN A 333 0.45 -27.78 -24.76
N GLU A 334 1.36 -26.97 -25.30
CA GLU A 334 2.16 -26.04 -24.50
C GLU A 334 1.31 -24.97 -23.81
N ALA A 335 0.28 -24.45 -24.49
CA ALA A 335 -0.68 -23.53 -23.87
C ALA A 335 -1.41 -24.20 -22.70
N ILE A 336 -1.94 -25.41 -22.89
CA ILE A 336 -2.63 -26.19 -21.86
C ILE A 336 -1.71 -26.47 -20.67
N LYS A 337 -0.48 -26.94 -20.92
CA LYS A 337 0.48 -27.28 -19.87
C LYS A 337 0.81 -26.09 -18.96
N ARG A 338 0.90 -24.89 -19.53
CA ARG A 338 1.14 -23.66 -18.77
C ARG A 338 -0.05 -23.32 -17.88
N LEU A 339 -1.28 -23.42 -18.40
CA LEU A 339 -2.48 -23.21 -17.59
C LEU A 339 -2.62 -24.26 -16.47
N GLU A 340 -2.25 -25.52 -16.71
CA GLU A 340 -2.25 -26.58 -15.70
C GLU A 340 -1.20 -26.40 -14.60
N SER A 341 -0.14 -25.62 -14.86
CA SER A 341 0.91 -25.32 -13.89
C SER A 341 0.53 -24.25 -12.86
N ILE A 342 -0.64 -23.60 -13.03
CA ILE A 342 -1.13 -22.58 -12.12
C ILE A 342 -1.67 -23.25 -10.86
N PRO A 343 -1.15 -22.90 -9.66
CA PRO A 343 -1.52 -23.58 -8.43
C PRO A 343 -2.94 -23.20 -7.99
N ALA A 344 -3.68 -24.16 -7.45
CA ALA A 344 -5.04 -23.94 -6.92
C ALA A 344 -5.08 -22.97 -5.72
N SER A 345 -3.93 -22.68 -5.10
CA SER A 345 -3.80 -21.66 -4.05
C SER A 345 -3.97 -20.23 -4.58
N ASP A 346 -3.76 -19.99 -5.88
CA ASP A 346 -4.08 -18.73 -6.53
C ASP A 346 -5.51 -18.79 -7.07
N VAL A 347 -6.47 -18.41 -6.22
CA VAL A 347 -7.91 -18.54 -6.51
C VAL A 347 -8.30 -17.79 -7.79
N GLN A 348 -7.73 -16.60 -8.04
CA GLN A 348 -8.07 -15.78 -9.19
C GLN A 348 -7.43 -16.34 -10.46
N GLY A 349 -6.11 -16.59 -10.45
CA GLY A 349 -5.40 -17.16 -11.59
C GLY A 349 -5.90 -18.55 -11.97
N TYR A 350 -6.23 -19.38 -10.98
CA TYR A 350 -6.76 -20.72 -11.21
C TYR A 350 -8.14 -20.71 -11.88
N ALA A 351 -9.06 -19.83 -11.44
CA ALA A 351 -10.39 -19.74 -12.05
C ALA A 351 -10.32 -19.33 -13.53
N GLU A 352 -9.45 -18.36 -13.87
CA GLU A 352 -9.23 -17.94 -15.24
C GLU A 352 -8.58 -19.05 -16.09
N ALA A 353 -7.58 -19.74 -15.53
CA ALA A 353 -6.93 -20.87 -16.19
C ALA A 353 -7.91 -22.01 -16.52
N GLN A 354 -8.80 -22.37 -15.59
CA GLN A 354 -9.81 -23.42 -15.82
C GLN A 354 -10.77 -23.07 -16.95
N ARG A 355 -11.14 -21.80 -17.09
CA ARG A 355 -11.99 -21.33 -18.19
C ARG A 355 -11.30 -21.51 -19.55
N GLN A 356 -10.05 -21.08 -19.66
CA GLN A 356 -9.29 -21.20 -20.92
C GLN A 356 -8.95 -22.66 -21.26
N LEU A 357 -8.71 -23.51 -20.26
CA LEU A 357 -8.40 -24.93 -20.45
C LEU A 357 -9.48 -25.69 -21.23
N ALA A 358 -10.76 -25.40 -20.96
CA ALA A 358 -11.87 -26.04 -21.68
C ALA A 358 -11.83 -25.73 -23.18
N GLU A 359 -11.59 -24.46 -23.53
CA GLU A 359 -11.47 -24.00 -24.91
C GLU A 359 -10.25 -24.64 -25.59
N TYR A 360 -9.08 -24.59 -24.95
CA TYR A 360 -7.83 -25.06 -25.57
C TYR A 360 -7.82 -26.57 -25.77
N ARG A 361 -8.42 -27.34 -24.84
CA ARG A 361 -8.59 -28.79 -24.99
C ARG A 361 -9.52 -29.14 -26.15
N SER A 362 -10.57 -28.35 -26.36
CA SER A 362 -11.46 -28.50 -27.52
C SER A 362 -10.69 -28.24 -28.83
N SER A 363 -9.95 -27.13 -28.91
CA SER A 363 -9.14 -26.79 -30.09
C SER A 363 -8.06 -27.84 -30.39
N LEU A 364 -7.38 -28.35 -29.35
CA LEU A 364 -6.41 -29.44 -29.50
C LEU A 364 -7.06 -30.72 -30.05
N SER A 365 -8.25 -31.06 -29.57
CA SER A 365 -9.01 -32.22 -30.05
C SER A 365 -9.33 -32.09 -31.54
N GLU A 366 -9.82 -30.93 -31.97
CA GLU A 366 -10.09 -30.66 -33.39
C GLU A 366 -8.83 -30.81 -34.26
N VAL A 367 -7.72 -30.22 -33.82
CA VAL A 367 -6.43 -30.31 -34.53
C VAL A 367 -5.94 -31.75 -34.63
N ARG A 368 -6.09 -32.56 -33.57
CA ARG A 368 -5.72 -33.98 -33.60
C ARG A 368 -6.56 -34.78 -34.58
N VAL A 369 -7.85 -34.52 -34.66
CA VAL A 369 -8.74 -35.15 -35.66
C VAL A 369 -8.30 -34.77 -37.09
N ARG A 370 -7.96 -33.49 -37.33
CA ARG A 370 -7.44 -33.04 -38.64
C ARG A 370 -6.12 -33.69 -39.00
N LEU A 371 -5.18 -33.79 -38.05
CA LEU A 371 -3.92 -34.49 -38.21
C LEU A 371 -4.13 -35.95 -38.62
N GLN A 372 -5.02 -36.65 -37.91
CA GLN A 372 -5.33 -38.04 -38.20
C GLN A 372 -5.94 -38.21 -39.59
N ASN A 373 -6.94 -37.40 -39.93
CA ASN A 373 -7.58 -37.43 -41.26
C ASN A 373 -6.55 -37.18 -42.38
N GLU A 374 -5.62 -36.25 -42.20
CA GLU A 374 -4.56 -35.94 -43.16
C GLU A 374 -3.60 -37.13 -43.33
N GLN A 375 -3.16 -37.74 -42.22
CA GLN A 375 -2.28 -38.91 -42.27
C GLN A 375 -2.95 -40.11 -42.94
N GLU A 376 -4.22 -40.36 -42.62
CA GLU A 376 -5.01 -41.43 -43.24
C GLU A 376 -5.20 -41.18 -44.74
N ALA A 377 -5.49 -39.94 -45.14
CA ALA A 377 -5.67 -39.56 -46.54
C ALA A 377 -4.38 -39.74 -47.36
N VAL A 378 -3.24 -39.28 -46.84
CA VAL A 378 -1.93 -39.45 -47.51
C VAL A 378 -1.62 -40.94 -47.68
N ARG A 379 -1.78 -41.73 -46.61
CA ARG A 379 -1.56 -43.19 -46.68
C ARG A 379 -2.50 -43.88 -47.66
N ALA A 380 -3.77 -43.49 -47.68
CA ALA A 380 -4.76 -44.07 -48.59
C ALA A 380 -4.43 -43.75 -50.05
N LEU A 381 -4.02 -42.51 -50.36
CA LEU A 381 -3.61 -42.16 -51.72
C LEU A 381 -2.33 -42.90 -52.14
N ASP A 382 -1.33 -43.00 -51.25
CA ASP A 382 -0.12 -43.76 -51.53
C ASP A 382 -0.42 -45.24 -51.78
N GLN A 383 -1.32 -45.82 -50.99
CA GLN A 383 -1.74 -47.20 -51.18
C GLN A 383 -2.49 -47.39 -52.50
N ALA A 384 -3.43 -46.51 -52.82
CA ALA A 384 -4.15 -46.53 -54.09
C ALA A 384 -3.19 -46.41 -55.28
N ASN A 385 -2.20 -45.52 -55.22
CA ASN A 385 -1.19 -45.35 -56.26
C ASN A 385 -0.32 -46.61 -56.42
N ARG A 386 0.09 -47.24 -55.32
CA ARG A 386 0.83 -48.51 -55.37
C ARG A 386 -0.01 -49.63 -55.98
N ASN A 387 -1.26 -49.77 -55.55
CA ASN A 387 -2.20 -50.75 -56.07
C ASN A 387 -2.42 -50.56 -57.57
N LEU A 388 -2.60 -49.32 -58.02
CA LEU A 388 -2.69 -48.98 -59.45
C LEU A 388 -1.42 -49.34 -60.19
N ALA A 389 -0.24 -48.96 -59.70
CA ALA A 389 1.04 -49.29 -60.34
C ALA A 389 1.21 -50.81 -60.53
N THR A 390 0.88 -51.60 -59.50
CA THR A 390 0.92 -53.07 -59.60
C THR A 390 -0.08 -53.62 -60.60
N LEU A 391 -1.30 -53.06 -60.62
CA LEU A 391 -2.33 -53.46 -61.56
C LEU A 391 -1.92 -53.16 -63.00
N TRP A 392 -1.43 -51.95 -63.27
CA TRP A 392 -0.96 -51.55 -64.59
C TRP A 392 0.20 -52.41 -65.09
N ALA A 393 1.10 -52.81 -64.20
CA ALA A 393 2.20 -53.73 -64.53
C ALA A 393 1.72 -55.15 -64.85
N SER A 394 0.61 -55.60 -64.25
CA SER A 394 0.05 -56.94 -64.44
C SER A 394 -0.83 -57.11 -65.68
N LEU A 395 -1.24 -56.01 -66.32
CA LEU A 395 -2.14 -56.06 -67.47
C LEU A 395 -1.40 -56.56 -68.74
N PRO A 396 -1.98 -57.49 -69.51
CA PRO A 396 -1.35 -58.00 -70.74
C PRO A 396 -1.23 -56.88 -71.78
N LYS A 397 -0.04 -56.70 -72.35
CA LYS A 397 0.24 -55.68 -73.38
C LYS A 397 -0.65 -55.84 -74.62
N ASP A 398 -1.03 -57.07 -74.93
CA ASP A 398 -1.73 -57.43 -76.17
C ASP A 398 -3.25 -57.62 -75.98
N GLY A 399 -3.76 -57.47 -74.75
CA GLY A 399 -5.18 -57.57 -74.41
C GLY A 399 -5.86 -58.94 -74.57
N LYS A 400 -5.19 -59.93 -75.18
CA LYS A 400 -5.75 -61.26 -75.49
C LYS A 400 -6.03 -62.14 -74.27
N GLU A 401 -5.33 -61.93 -73.16
CA GLU A 401 -5.45 -62.75 -71.93
C GLU A 401 -5.99 -61.95 -70.73
N LEU A 402 -6.66 -60.82 -70.97
CA LEU A 402 -7.17 -59.98 -69.89
C LEU A 402 -8.31 -60.67 -69.14
N ASN A 403 -8.09 -61.03 -67.86
CA ASN A 403 -9.17 -61.38 -66.96
C ASN A 403 -9.96 -60.12 -66.55
N ARG A 404 -10.97 -59.79 -67.35
CA ARG A 404 -11.79 -58.58 -67.19
C ARG A 404 -12.43 -58.49 -65.80
N ASN A 405 -12.98 -59.60 -65.27
CA ASN A 405 -13.66 -59.59 -63.98
C ASN A 405 -12.69 -59.29 -62.83
N GLN A 406 -11.47 -59.82 -62.90
CA GLN A 406 -10.43 -59.52 -61.92
C GLN A 406 -9.97 -58.06 -62.02
N ALA A 407 -9.79 -57.53 -63.24
CA ALA A 407 -9.44 -56.12 -63.44
C ALA A 407 -10.53 -55.19 -62.88
N ILE A 408 -11.81 -55.47 -63.16
CA ILE A 408 -12.94 -54.73 -62.60
C ILE A 408 -12.93 -54.77 -61.07
N GLY A 409 -12.73 -55.95 -60.47
CA GLY A 409 -12.65 -56.10 -59.01
C GLY A 409 -11.52 -55.27 -58.40
N ASN A 410 -10.34 -55.31 -59.00
CA ASN A 410 -9.17 -54.56 -58.51
C ASN A 410 -9.34 -53.04 -58.66
N PHE A 411 -9.83 -52.55 -59.80
CA PHE A 411 -10.14 -51.12 -59.98
C PHE A 411 -11.27 -50.66 -59.05
N SER A 412 -12.27 -51.50 -58.80
CA SER A 412 -13.34 -51.19 -57.84
C SER A 412 -12.80 -51.07 -56.42
N ALA A 413 -11.86 -51.93 -56.03
CA ALA A 413 -11.19 -51.84 -54.73
C ALA A 413 -10.42 -50.52 -54.57
N VAL A 414 -9.67 -50.11 -55.59
CA VAL A 414 -8.97 -48.81 -55.59
C VAL A 414 -9.95 -47.63 -55.52
N ASN A 415 -11.05 -47.68 -56.28
CA ASN A 415 -12.07 -46.62 -56.20
C ASN A 415 -12.64 -46.50 -54.77
N ASN A 416 -12.93 -47.62 -54.12
CA ASN A 416 -13.42 -47.64 -52.74
C ASN A 416 -12.39 -47.12 -51.72
N GLU A 417 -11.09 -47.32 -51.96
CA GLU A 417 -10.02 -46.71 -51.13
C GLU A 417 -9.97 -45.19 -51.31
N LEU A 418 -10.06 -44.71 -52.55
CA LEU A 418 -10.04 -43.27 -52.87
C LEU A 418 -11.30 -42.55 -52.35
N GLU A 419 -12.44 -43.22 -52.28
CA GLU A 419 -13.68 -42.66 -51.71
C GLU A 419 -13.60 -42.35 -50.22
N LYS A 420 -12.72 -43.05 -49.48
CA LYS A 420 -12.53 -42.82 -48.04
C LYS A 420 -11.75 -41.54 -47.74
N ILE A 421 -11.11 -40.94 -48.75
CA ILE A 421 -10.32 -39.72 -48.59
C ILE A 421 -11.26 -38.53 -48.38
N LYS A 422 -11.26 -38.01 -47.15
CA LYS A 422 -12.12 -36.90 -46.71
C LYS A 422 -11.74 -35.58 -47.40
N ASN A 423 -12.75 -34.74 -47.58
CA ASN A 423 -12.55 -33.35 -48.01
C ASN A 423 -11.74 -32.56 -46.95
N GLY A 424 -11.01 -31.53 -47.42
CA GLY A 424 -10.18 -30.71 -46.53
C GLY A 424 -8.83 -31.34 -46.13
N THR A 425 -8.40 -32.40 -46.81
CA THR A 425 -7.03 -32.96 -46.76
C THR A 425 -6.19 -32.43 -47.93
N THR A 426 -4.87 -32.40 -47.80
CA THR A 426 -3.99 -31.83 -48.85
C THR A 426 -4.05 -32.63 -50.14
N VAL A 427 -4.25 -33.94 -50.03
CA VAL A 427 -4.30 -34.89 -51.14
C VAL A 427 -5.69 -35.05 -51.76
N TYR A 428 -6.74 -34.42 -51.21
CA TYR A 428 -8.13 -34.63 -51.65
C TYR A 428 -8.33 -34.37 -53.15
N LEU A 429 -7.82 -33.25 -53.67
CA LEU A 429 -8.00 -32.91 -55.09
C LEU A 429 -7.25 -33.90 -56.00
N GLN A 430 -6.07 -34.35 -55.59
CA GLN A 430 -5.31 -35.36 -56.31
C GLN A 430 -6.04 -36.71 -56.28
N ALA A 431 -6.54 -37.11 -55.12
CA ALA A 431 -7.33 -38.33 -54.96
C ALA A 431 -8.57 -38.32 -55.85
N LYS A 432 -9.30 -37.19 -55.93
CA LYS A 432 -10.46 -37.05 -56.83
C LYS A 432 -10.08 -37.16 -58.30
N LYS A 433 -8.92 -36.64 -58.70
CA LYS A 433 -8.42 -36.82 -60.06
C LYS A 433 -8.14 -38.30 -60.37
N VAL A 434 -7.40 -38.98 -59.50
CA VAL A 434 -7.12 -40.43 -59.65
C VAL A 434 -8.41 -41.24 -59.65
N GLN A 435 -9.38 -40.86 -58.81
CA GLN A 435 -10.68 -41.51 -58.73
C GLN A 435 -11.44 -41.44 -60.06
N LEU A 436 -11.46 -40.27 -60.70
CA LEU A 436 -12.08 -40.10 -62.03
C LEU A 436 -11.40 -40.99 -63.09
N GLU A 437 -10.08 -41.04 -63.09
CA GLU A 437 -9.32 -41.90 -64.01
C GLU A 437 -9.67 -43.38 -63.80
N VAL A 438 -9.79 -43.83 -62.55
CA VAL A 438 -10.20 -45.21 -62.22
C VAL A 438 -11.64 -45.49 -62.65
N GLN A 439 -12.56 -44.55 -62.46
CA GLN A 439 -13.96 -44.70 -62.88
C GLN A 439 -14.10 -44.79 -64.40
N ASP A 440 -13.33 -44.01 -65.15
CA ASP A 440 -13.30 -44.11 -66.61
C ASP A 440 -12.81 -45.48 -67.08
N GLN A 441 -11.79 -46.05 -66.43
CA GLN A 441 -11.31 -47.40 -66.74
C GLN A 441 -12.35 -48.48 -66.41
N LEU A 442 -13.04 -48.37 -65.27
CA LEU A 442 -14.15 -49.25 -64.92
C LEU A 442 -15.25 -49.22 -65.98
N ARG A 443 -15.64 -48.03 -66.43
CA ARG A 443 -16.65 -47.86 -67.48
C ARG A 443 -16.23 -48.51 -68.80
N LEU A 444 -14.97 -48.31 -69.22
CA LEU A 444 -14.44 -48.92 -70.44
C LEU A 444 -14.43 -50.46 -70.35
N LEU A 445 -14.02 -51.02 -69.22
CA LEU A 445 -13.99 -52.46 -69.00
C LEU A 445 -15.39 -53.08 -68.98
N GLN A 446 -16.39 -52.36 -68.48
CA GLN A 446 -17.78 -52.80 -68.44
C GLN A 446 -18.48 -52.72 -69.81
N GLN A 447 -18.06 -51.79 -70.68
CA GLN A 447 -18.69 -51.55 -71.99
C GLN A 447 -18.09 -52.37 -73.13
N ALA A 448 -16.82 -52.77 -73.02
CA ALA A 448 -16.23 -53.70 -73.97
C ALA A 448 -17.02 -55.03 -73.88
N LYS A 449 -17.61 -55.50 -74.99
CA LYS A 449 -18.21 -56.83 -75.08
C LYS A 449 -17.12 -57.84 -75.37
#